data_AF-A0A7M5XIQ2-F1
#
_entry.id   AF-A0A7M5XIQ2-F1
#
_cell.length_a   1.000
_cell.length_b   1.000
_cell.length_c   1.000
_cell.angle_alpha   90.00
_cell.angle_beta   90.00
_cell.angle_gamma   90.00
#
_symmetry.space_group_name_H-M   'P 1'
#
loop_
_entity.id
_entity.type
_entity.pdbx_description
1 polymer ?
#
loop_
_entity_poly.entity_id
_entity_poly.type
_entity_poly.pdbx_seq_one_letter_code
_entity_poly.pdbx_strand_id
1 'polypeptide(L)'
;MGSWISFDRDSGSVEEVRDYCKSVIFVKFYGQTSSMKGETDKTIDAIDGCENLGSLIKELHEEVAKQKSAKNFEITDDFRLILRKIANLRLCNKDCETADHCYERLLKNADLFAAIYKKRGKLSQGLSEEHDHYWGTRQQMMCGKTIADWLEKREKKAKNSTYDADSFDPIFGVLLNPTGGRVGPGDTNWMHEALFDDLGAFAYHSAVHDGFGYLKTNHSTGPGYNYLNKGLFGDSSPLGGQISGISFWESTLDDEKPEDAPLDKFNFK
;
A
#
# COMPACT_ATOMS: atom_id res chain seq x y z
N MET A 1 17.86 -36.12 -0.34
CA MET A 1 18.03 -34.95 0.54
C MET A 1 16.82 -34.06 0.36
N GLY A 2 15.81 -34.21 1.21
CA GLY A 2 14.62 -33.35 1.20
C GLY A 2 14.97 -32.03 1.86
N SER A 3 15.07 -30.97 1.06
CA SER A 3 15.07 -29.60 1.57
C SER A 3 13.66 -29.30 2.05
N TRP A 4 13.43 -29.42 3.35
CA TRP A 4 12.24 -28.88 3.99
C TRP A 4 12.38 -27.37 3.95
N ILE A 5 11.68 -26.73 3.01
CA ILE A 5 11.43 -25.29 3.04
C ILE A 5 10.68 -25.05 4.35
N SER A 6 11.37 -24.51 5.35
CA SER A 6 10.71 -24.09 6.58
C SER A 6 9.73 -22.99 6.21
N PHE A 7 8.44 -23.28 6.27
CA PHE A 7 7.42 -22.24 6.23
C PHE A 7 7.72 -21.24 7.37
N ASP A 8 7.97 -19.98 7.00
CA ASP A 8 8.11 -18.88 7.95
C ASP A 8 6.84 -18.82 8.79
N ARG A 9 6.97 -18.85 10.13
CA ARG A 9 5.84 -18.90 11.07
C ARG A 9 4.92 -17.66 11.03
N ASP A 10 5.26 -16.65 10.22
CA ASP A 10 4.56 -15.38 10.09
C ASP A 10 4.00 -15.14 8.67
N SER A 11 3.89 -16.18 7.83
CA SER A 11 3.30 -16.06 6.48
C SER A 11 1.77 -16.00 6.44
N GLY A 12 1.08 -16.37 7.52
CA GLY A 12 -0.36 -16.62 7.52
C GLY A 12 -0.74 -17.91 6.78
N SER A 13 -1.98 -18.37 6.96
CA SER A 13 -2.55 -19.45 6.14
C SER A 13 -2.99 -18.94 4.77
N VAL A 14 -3.11 -19.82 3.77
CA VAL A 14 -3.58 -19.41 2.43
C VAL A 14 -5.01 -18.87 2.49
N GLU A 15 -5.84 -19.42 3.37
CA GLU A 15 -7.21 -18.98 3.63
C GLU A 15 -7.21 -17.57 4.23
N GLU A 16 -6.38 -17.31 5.24
CA GLU A 16 -6.23 -15.98 5.84
C GLU A 16 -5.77 -14.93 4.81
N VAL A 17 -4.83 -15.29 3.93
CA VAL A 17 -4.35 -14.40 2.87
C VAL A 17 -5.48 -14.11 1.87
N ARG A 18 -6.30 -15.10 1.52
CA ARG A 18 -7.46 -14.92 0.62
C ARG A 18 -8.53 -14.02 1.23
N ASP A 19 -8.86 -14.23 2.49
CA ASP A 19 -9.83 -13.40 3.21
C ASP A 19 -9.33 -11.96 3.31
N TYR A 20 -8.02 -11.79 3.59
CA TYR A 20 -7.38 -10.49 3.54
C TYR A 20 -7.50 -9.83 2.16
N CYS A 21 -7.19 -10.56 1.07
CA CYS A 21 -7.34 -10.04 -0.29
C CYS A 21 -8.78 -9.59 -0.59
N LYS A 22 -9.79 -10.36 -0.20
CA LYS A 22 -11.18 -9.94 -0.37
C LYS A 22 -11.51 -8.66 0.41
N SER A 23 -10.99 -8.56 1.63
CA SER A 23 -11.24 -7.38 2.48
C SER A 23 -10.72 -6.07 1.89
N VAL A 24 -9.65 -6.09 1.08
CA VAL A 24 -9.07 -4.86 0.53
C VAL A 24 -9.85 -4.29 -0.67
N ILE A 25 -10.75 -5.07 -1.28
CA ILE A 25 -11.61 -4.63 -2.39
C ILE A 25 -12.44 -3.41 -1.98
N PHE A 26 -13.01 -3.46 -0.77
CA PHE A 26 -13.96 -2.45 -0.28
C PHE A 26 -13.30 -1.29 0.45
N VAL A 27 -11.97 -1.25 0.52
CA VAL A 27 -11.24 -0.18 1.21
C VAL A 27 -11.28 1.10 0.39
N LYS A 28 -11.72 2.19 1.03
CA LYS A 28 -11.64 3.55 0.49
C LYS A 28 -10.46 4.30 1.10
N PHE A 29 -9.65 4.95 0.27
CA PHE A 29 -8.58 5.83 0.73
C PHE A 29 -8.98 7.28 0.50
N TYR A 30 -9.34 7.99 1.57
CA TYR A 30 -9.80 9.37 1.47
C TYR A 30 -8.68 10.31 0.99
N GLY A 31 -8.98 11.09 -0.05
CA GLY A 31 -8.03 12.02 -0.67
C GLY A 31 -7.11 11.37 -1.71
N GLN A 32 -7.26 10.07 -2.01
CA GLN A 32 -6.45 9.39 -3.03
C GLN A 32 -6.51 10.10 -4.39
N THR A 33 -5.41 10.04 -5.13
CA THR A 33 -5.33 10.52 -6.51
C THR A 33 -5.85 9.45 -7.47
N SER A 34 -6.49 9.86 -8.56
CA SER A 34 -6.67 8.97 -9.71
C SER A 34 -5.30 8.70 -10.33
N SER A 35 -5.10 7.45 -10.73
CA SER A 35 -3.92 7.01 -11.48
C SER A 35 -3.89 7.53 -12.91
N MET A 36 -5.06 7.87 -13.47
CA MET A 36 -5.22 8.38 -14.82
C MET A 36 -5.30 9.91 -14.73
N LYS A 37 -4.24 10.58 -15.20
CA LYS A 37 -4.12 12.05 -15.36
C LYS A 37 -4.14 12.88 -14.07
N GLY A 38 -3.90 12.30 -12.89
CA GLY A 38 -3.82 13.07 -11.65
C GLY A 38 -5.11 13.80 -11.28
N GLU A 39 -6.24 13.40 -11.88
CA GLU A 39 -7.56 13.89 -11.50
C GLU A 39 -7.86 13.39 -10.07
N THR A 40 -8.32 14.27 -9.19
CA THR A 40 -8.84 13.82 -7.89
C THR A 40 -10.10 12.99 -8.11
N ASP A 41 -10.35 12.00 -7.25
CA ASP A 41 -11.64 11.31 -7.25
C ASP A 41 -12.75 12.39 -7.25
N LYS A 42 -13.71 12.35 -8.18
CA LYS A 42 -14.66 13.43 -8.52
C LYS A 42 -15.54 13.92 -7.36
N THR A 43 -15.41 13.30 -6.19
CA THR A 43 -15.94 13.80 -4.92
C THR A 43 -15.14 14.98 -4.35
N ILE A 44 -13.94 15.24 -4.87
CA ILE A 44 -13.04 16.34 -4.55
C ILE A 44 -12.83 17.21 -5.81
N ASP A 45 -13.90 17.44 -6.57
CA ASP A 45 -13.96 18.63 -7.40
C ASP A 45 -14.33 19.81 -6.47
N ALA A 46 -13.54 20.89 -6.53
CA ALA A 46 -13.84 22.24 -6.01
C ALA A 46 -13.27 22.68 -4.64
N ILE A 47 -11.96 22.53 -4.43
CA ILE A 47 -11.20 23.68 -3.90
C ILE A 47 -9.95 23.88 -4.76
N ASP A 48 -10.03 24.86 -5.65
CA ASP A 48 -8.90 25.30 -6.49
C ASP A 48 -7.70 25.63 -5.59
N GLY A 49 -6.58 24.93 -5.77
CA GLY A 49 -5.36 25.08 -4.96
C GLY A 49 -5.22 24.23 -3.69
N CYS A 50 -6.13 23.30 -3.39
CA CYS A 50 -5.92 22.35 -2.28
C CYS A 50 -5.00 21.18 -2.67
N GLU A 51 -3.98 20.93 -1.84
CA GLU A 51 -3.08 19.77 -1.96
C GLU A 51 -3.88 18.45 -1.83
N ASN A 52 -3.72 17.54 -2.80
CA ASN A 52 -4.28 16.18 -2.71
C ASN A 52 -3.37 15.26 -1.88
N LEU A 53 -3.85 14.06 -1.52
CA LEU A 53 -3.06 13.13 -0.69
C LEU A 53 -1.76 12.72 -1.38
N GLY A 54 -1.75 12.59 -2.70
CA GLY A 54 -0.56 12.26 -3.49
C GLY A 54 0.56 13.28 -3.30
N SER A 55 0.26 14.57 -3.47
CA SER A 55 1.21 15.67 -3.25
C SER A 55 1.78 15.64 -1.83
N LEU A 56 0.94 15.43 -0.82
CA LEU A 56 1.37 15.37 0.58
C LEU A 56 2.24 14.14 0.87
N ILE A 57 1.94 12.98 0.28
CA ILE A 57 2.78 11.78 0.41
C ILE A 57 4.14 12.00 -0.26
N LYS A 58 4.17 12.66 -1.42
CA LYS A 58 5.41 13.05 -2.09
C LYS A 58 6.25 13.98 -1.21
N GLU A 59 5.64 15.02 -0.63
CA GLU A 59 6.32 15.90 0.33
C GLU A 59 6.90 15.12 1.52
N LEU A 60 6.14 14.17 2.11
CA LEU A 60 6.66 13.29 3.16
C LEU A 60 7.84 12.46 2.68
N HIS A 61 7.78 11.92 1.47
CA HIS A 61 8.88 11.14 0.92
C HIS A 61 10.14 11.99 0.72
N GLU A 62 10.00 13.22 0.24
CA GLU A 62 11.10 14.17 0.09
C GLU A 62 11.74 14.50 1.44
N GLU A 63 10.94 14.69 2.50
CA GLU A 63 11.46 14.84 3.87
C GLU A 63 12.25 13.63 4.35
N VAL A 64 11.80 12.43 4.03
CA VAL A 64 12.54 11.19 4.33
C VAL A 64 13.84 11.13 3.51
N ALA A 65 13.79 11.51 2.24
CA ALA A 65 14.92 11.43 1.30
C ALA A 65 16.02 12.46 1.59
N LYS A 66 15.69 13.61 2.20
CA LYS A 66 16.67 14.59 2.72
C LYS A 66 17.65 13.95 3.71
N GLN A 67 17.24 12.86 4.36
CA GLN A 67 18.06 12.16 5.35
C GLN A 67 18.99 11.15 4.67
N LYS A 68 20.30 11.39 4.76
CA LYS A 68 21.34 10.60 4.07
C LYS A 68 21.48 9.15 4.58
N SER A 69 20.79 8.78 5.66
CA SER A 69 20.90 7.47 6.29
C SER A 69 19.60 7.06 6.97
N ALA A 70 19.07 5.90 6.58
CA ALA A 70 17.90 5.32 7.24
C ALA A 70 18.16 5.04 8.75
N LYS A 71 19.40 4.72 9.14
CA LYS A 71 19.75 4.39 10.53
C LYS A 71 19.60 5.59 11.47
N ASN A 72 19.74 6.80 10.95
CA ASN A 72 19.66 8.04 11.71
C ASN A 72 18.36 8.78 11.41
N PHE A 73 17.33 8.08 10.93
CA PHE A 73 16.10 8.73 10.52
C PHE A 73 15.40 9.43 11.70
N GLU A 74 15.02 10.69 11.57
CA GLU A 74 14.30 11.42 12.61
C GLU A 74 13.05 12.09 12.06
N ILE A 75 12.00 12.12 12.86
CA ILE A 75 10.78 12.86 12.53
C ILE A 75 11.08 14.35 12.74
N THR A 76 11.18 15.10 11.64
CA THR A 76 11.41 16.55 11.62
C THR A 76 10.12 17.32 11.86
N ASP A 77 10.22 18.62 12.13
CA ASP A 77 9.05 19.48 12.27
C ASP A 77 8.30 19.66 10.94
N ASP A 78 9.02 19.68 9.81
CA ASP A 78 8.42 19.69 8.48
C ASP A 78 7.61 18.40 8.22
N PHE A 79 8.16 17.23 8.62
CA PHE A 79 7.42 15.96 8.54
C PHE A 79 6.12 16.02 9.36
N ARG A 80 6.18 16.56 10.59
CA ARG A 80 5.00 16.76 11.45
C ARG A 80 3.98 17.72 10.82
N LEU A 81 4.44 18.80 10.21
CA LEU A 81 3.58 19.77 9.52
C LEU A 81 2.82 19.11 8.36
N ILE A 82 3.49 18.27 7.58
CA ILE A 82 2.84 17.55 6.47
C ILE A 82 1.81 16.53 7.00
N LEU A 83 2.10 15.82 8.09
CA LEU A 83 1.11 14.94 8.73
C LEU A 83 -0.13 15.72 9.22
N ARG A 84 0.05 16.95 9.70
CA ARG A 84 -1.06 17.83 10.09
C ARG A 84 -1.93 18.20 8.89
N LYS A 85 -1.32 18.50 7.73
CA LYS A 85 -2.04 18.74 6.47
C LYS A 85 -2.86 17.49 6.07
N ILE A 86 -2.27 16.30 6.14
CA ILE A 86 -2.97 15.03 5.83
C ILE A 86 -4.16 14.79 6.77
N ALA A 87 -3.99 15.06 8.06
CA ALA A 87 -5.07 14.93 9.04
C ALA A 87 -6.27 15.85 8.73
N ASN A 88 -5.99 17.11 8.35
CA ASN A 88 -7.02 18.05 7.92
C ASN A 88 -7.72 17.59 6.63
N LEU A 89 -6.96 17.12 5.63
CA LEU A 89 -7.52 16.61 4.37
C LEU A 89 -8.49 15.45 4.62
N ARG A 90 -8.17 14.55 5.55
CA ARG A 90 -9.01 13.38 5.86
C ARG A 90 -10.26 13.74 6.68
N LEU A 91 -10.18 14.75 7.55
CA LEU A 91 -11.36 15.27 8.27
C LEU A 91 -12.44 15.75 7.30
N CYS A 92 -12.06 16.49 6.25
CA CYS A 92 -13.02 16.95 5.23
C CYS A 92 -13.80 15.82 4.57
N ASN A 93 -13.38 14.57 4.75
CA ASN A 93 -13.92 13.38 4.09
C ASN A 93 -14.53 12.35 5.06
N LYS A 94 -14.54 12.59 6.39
CA LYS A 94 -15.00 11.61 7.39
C LYS A 94 -15.76 12.26 8.55
N ASP A 95 -17.00 11.82 8.78
CA ASP A 95 -17.87 12.38 9.84
C ASP A 95 -17.54 11.91 11.27
N CYS A 96 -16.52 11.05 11.47
CA CYS A 96 -16.35 10.30 12.72
C CYS A 96 -15.01 10.48 13.46
N GLU A 97 -14.09 11.32 12.98
CA GLU A 97 -12.78 11.56 13.63
C GLU A 97 -12.40 13.04 13.48
N THR A 98 -11.92 13.70 14.53
CA THR A 98 -11.41 15.08 14.44
C THR A 98 -10.02 15.12 13.79
N ALA A 99 -9.65 16.26 13.19
CA ALA A 99 -8.29 16.43 12.64
C ALA A 99 -7.20 16.25 13.70
N ASP A 100 -7.44 16.72 14.94
CA ASP A 100 -6.49 16.52 16.05
C ASP A 100 -6.32 15.04 16.39
N HIS A 101 -7.41 14.28 16.47
CA HIS A 101 -7.32 12.85 16.76
C HIS A 101 -6.61 12.08 15.64
N CYS A 102 -6.94 12.41 14.37
CA CYS A 102 -6.25 11.84 13.22
C CYS A 102 -4.75 12.17 13.23
N TYR A 103 -4.39 13.41 13.57
CA TYR A 103 -3.00 13.85 13.66
C TYR A 103 -2.23 13.11 14.77
N GLU A 104 -2.79 12.99 15.97
CA GLU A 104 -2.16 12.24 17.07
C GLU A 104 -1.96 10.77 16.71
N ARG A 105 -2.93 10.17 16.03
CA ARG A 105 -2.80 8.82 15.48
C ARG A 105 -1.65 8.75 14.48
N LEU A 106 -1.58 9.67 13.52
CA LEU A 106 -0.50 9.72 12.53
C LEU A 106 0.88 9.92 13.17
N LEU A 107 0.99 10.68 14.26
CA LEU A 107 2.26 10.83 14.99
C LEU A 107 2.73 9.52 15.63
N LYS A 108 1.84 8.79 16.32
CA LYS A 108 2.19 7.45 16.86
C LYS A 108 2.65 6.49 15.76
N ASN A 109 1.97 6.56 14.61
CA ASN A 109 2.32 5.77 13.44
C ASN A 109 3.67 6.18 12.85
N ALA A 110 4.00 7.48 12.85
CA ALA A 110 5.28 7.99 12.40
C ALA A 110 6.44 7.51 13.27
N ASP A 111 6.25 7.41 14.59
CA ASP A 111 7.25 6.83 15.50
C ASP A 111 7.49 5.34 15.19
N LEU A 112 6.42 4.57 14.93
CA LEU A 112 6.53 3.18 14.51
C LEU A 112 7.24 3.06 13.16
N PHE A 113 6.87 3.89 12.18
CA PHE A 113 7.55 3.97 10.89
C PHE A 113 9.03 4.27 11.07
N ALA A 114 9.40 5.24 11.90
CA ALA A 114 10.80 5.60 12.15
C ALA A 114 11.60 4.41 12.71
N ALA A 115 11.02 3.67 13.65
CA ALA A 115 11.65 2.46 14.20
C ALA A 115 11.86 1.38 13.13
N ILE A 116 10.84 1.12 12.30
CA ILE A 116 10.89 0.14 11.20
C ILE A 116 11.92 0.56 10.15
N TYR A 117 11.91 1.83 9.75
CA TYR A 117 12.79 2.40 8.73
C TYR A 117 14.27 2.31 9.15
N LYS A 118 14.56 2.66 10.41
CA LYS A 118 15.90 2.51 11.03
C LYS A 118 16.36 1.06 11.03
N LYS A 119 15.48 0.15 11.47
CA LYS A 119 15.78 -1.29 11.57
C LYS A 119 16.05 -1.90 10.19
N ARG A 120 15.30 -1.49 9.16
CA ARG A 120 15.54 -1.90 7.77
C ARG A 120 16.92 -1.43 7.28
N GLY A 121 17.35 -0.24 7.69
CA GLY A 121 18.70 0.26 7.46
C GLY A 121 19.02 0.63 6.00
N LYS A 122 18.00 0.68 5.14
CA LYS A 122 18.09 1.07 3.72
C LYS A 122 17.11 2.20 3.44
N LEU A 123 17.52 3.12 2.55
CA LEU A 123 16.62 4.17 2.05
C LEU A 123 15.57 3.56 1.11
N SER A 124 14.37 4.12 1.11
CA SER A 124 13.35 3.75 0.12
C SER A 124 13.71 4.34 -1.24
N GLN A 125 13.47 3.57 -2.30
CA GLN A 125 13.57 4.09 -3.67
C GLN A 125 12.33 4.93 -3.95
N GLY A 126 12.53 6.20 -4.32
CA GLY A 126 11.45 7.09 -4.77
C GLY A 126 10.99 6.80 -6.20
N LEU A 127 9.87 7.42 -6.58
CA LEU A 127 9.42 7.47 -7.97
C LEU A 127 10.28 8.45 -8.77
N SER A 128 10.48 8.19 -10.06
CA SER A 128 11.07 9.18 -10.97
C SER A 128 10.07 10.29 -11.30
N GLU A 129 10.56 11.40 -11.84
CA GLU A 129 9.72 12.51 -12.29
C GLU A 129 8.67 12.09 -13.33
N GLU A 130 8.97 11.07 -14.14
CA GLU A 130 8.04 10.52 -15.15
C GLU A 130 6.80 9.84 -14.51
N HIS A 131 6.89 9.49 -13.23
CA HIS A 131 5.85 8.76 -12.48
C HIS A 131 5.27 9.58 -11.33
N ASP A 132 5.42 10.89 -11.35
CA ASP A 132 4.98 11.76 -10.26
C ASP A 132 3.46 11.69 -10.03
N HIS A 133 2.69 11.40 -11.09
CA HIS A 133 1.26 11.18 -11.04
C HIS A 133 0.84 9.93 -10.24
N TYR A 134 1.78 9.01 -9.96
CA TYR A 134 1.47 7.76 -9.27
C TYR A 134 1.40 7.91 -7.74
N TRP A 135 1.89 9.02 -7.20
CA TRP A 135 1.80 9.31 -5.76
C TRP A 135 0.34 9.39 -5.30
N GLY A 136 0.00 8.65 -4.25
CA GLY A 136 -1.32 8.63 -3.63
C GLY A 136 -2.38 7.84 -4.39
N THR A 137 -2.01 7.14 -5.48
CA THR A 137 -2.96 6.36 -6.27
C THR A 137 -3.54 5.21 -5.47
N ARG A 138 -4.70 4.72 -5.91
CA ARG A 138 -5.36 3.58 -5.25
C ARG A 138 -4.46 2.37 -5.10
N GLN A 139 -3.73 1.96 -6.15
CA GLN A 139 -2.85 0.79 -6.03
C GLN A 139 -1.66 1.05 -5.11
N GLN A 140 -1.04 2.23 -5.19
CA GLN A 140 0.05 2.58 -4.30
C GLN A 140 -0.41 2.52 -2.84
N MET A 141 -1.57 3.11 -2.54
CA MET A 141 -2.19 3.08 -1.21
C MET A 141 -2.58 1.67 -0.77
N MET A 142 -3.01 0.80 -1.68
CA MET A 142 -3.34 -0.59 -1.38
C MET A 142 -2.09 -1.45 -1.13
N CYS A 143 -1.00 -1.22 -1.87
CA CYS A 143 0.30 -1.79 -1.56
C CYS A 143 0.75 -1.33 -0.17
N GLY A 144 0.66 -0.02 0.11
CA GLY A 144 0.95 0.56 1.41
C GLY A 144 0.12 -0.06 2.54
N LYS A 145 -1.18 -0.26 2.32
CA LYS A 145 -2.08 -0.92 3.27
C LYS A 145 -1.65 -2.36 3.55
N THR A 146 -1.29 -3.11 2.51
CA THR A 146 -0.79 -4.49 2.65
C THR A 146 0.47 -4.57 3.48
N ILE A 147 1.41 -3.64 3.26
CA ILE A 147 2.61 -3.54 4.08
C ILE A 147 2.24 -3.18 5.53
N ALA A 148 1.37 -2.19 5.70
CA ALA A 148 1.04 -1.65 7.02
C ALA A 148 0.32 -2.67 7.91
N ASP A 149 -0.74 -3.30 7.40
CA ASP A 149 -1.56 -4.28 8.13
C ASP A 149 -0.71 -5.48 8.61
N TRP A 150 0.23 -5.96 7.78
CA TRP A 150 1.07 -7.10 8.12
C TRP A 150 2.21 -6.77 9.07
N LEU A 151 2.80 -5.57 8.97
CA LEU A 151 3.75 -5.09 9.97
C LEU A 151 3.07 -4.88 11.32
N GLU A 152 1.85 -4.32 11.32
CA GLU A 152 1.05 -4.16 12.53
C GLU A 152 0.74 -5.51 13.18
N LYS A 153 0.25 -6.48 12.40
CA LYS A 153 -0.03 -7.84 12.87
C LYS A 153 1.20 -8.48 13.51
N ARG A 154 2.37 -8.33 12.89
CA ARG A 154 3.64 -8.84 13.42
C ARG A 154 4.01 -8.16 14.75
N GLU A 155 3.92 -6.84 14.82
CA GLU A 155 4.26 -6.07 16.01
C GLU A 155 3.30 -6.37 17.19
N LYS A 156 1.99 -6.52 16.92
CA LYS A 156 1.00 -6.94 17.93
C LYS A 156 1.32 -8.32 18.48
N LYS A 157 1.63 -9.29 17.60
CA LYS A 157 2.05 -10.64 17.99
C LYS A 157 3.33 -10.63 18.83
N ALA A 158 4.34 -9.85 18.43
CA ALA A 158 5.60 -9.75 19.15
C ALA A 158 5.45 -9.16 20.56
N LYS A 159 4.50 -8.23 20.75
CA LYS A 159 4.21 -7.59 22.04
C LYS A 159 3.18 -8.37 22.88
N ASN A 160 2.68 -9.50 22.40
CA ASN A 160 1.54 -10.23 22.97
C ASN A 160 0.37 -9.27 23.32
N SER A 161 0.16 -8.27 22.46
CA SER A 161 -0.77 -7.19 22.71
C SER A 161 -2.10 -7.50 22.04
N THR A 162 -3.17 -7.51 22.83
CA THR A 162 -4.57 -7.53 22.35
C THR A 162 -5.12 -6.11 22.17
N TYR A 163 -4.29 -5.08 22.36
CA TYR A 163 -4.73 -3.70 22.30
C TYR A 163 -5.14 -3.37 20.85
N ASP A 164 -6.33 -2.76 20.70
CA ASP A 164 -6.74 -2.03 19.51
C ASP A 164 -5.85 -0.79 19.39
N ALA A 165 -4.58 -1.01 19.00
CA ALA A 165 -3.76 0.07 18.51
C ALA A 165 -4.43 0.61 17.26
N ASP A 166 -4.48 1.95 17.20
CA ASP A 166 -4.77 2.69 15.98
C ASP A 166 -4.02 2.04 14.79
N SER A 167 -4.77 1.54 13.81
CA SER A 167 -4.23 0.75 12.68
C SER A 167 -3.04 1.45 12.01
N PHE A 168 -2.02 0.68 11.62
CA PHE A 168 -0.84 1.28 10.96
C PHE A 168 -1.24 1.90 9.62
N ASP A 169 -1.01 3.20 9.46
CA ASP A 169 -1.60 3.96 8.37
C ASP A 169 -0.94 3.60 7.03
N PRO A 170 -1.73 3.34 5.97
CA PRO A 170 -1.20 2.96 4.66
C PRO A 170 -0.14 3.90 4.08
N ILE A 171 -0.18 5.21 4.41
CA ILE A 171 0.83 6.17 3.92
C ILE A 171 2.24 5.77 4.36
N PHE A 172 2.40 5.17 5.54
CA PHE A 172 3.71 4.73 6.01
C PHE A 172 4.17 3.46 5.30
N GLY A 173 3.24 2.60 4.88
CA GLY A 173 3.52 1.50 3.96
C GLY A 173 3.99 2.01 2.59
N VAL A 174 3.37 3.08 2.08
CA VAL A 174 3.82 3.75 0.84
C VAL A 174 5.24 4.31 1.01
N LEU A 175 5.54 5.01 2.10
CA LEU A 175 6.89 5.52 2.37
C LEU A 175 7.94 4.40 2.49
N LEU A 176 7.53 3.20 2.91
CA LEU A 176 8.38 2.01 2.96
C LEU A 176 8.63 1.41 1.56
N ASN A 177 7.66 1.43 0.66
CA ASN A 177 7.78 0.93 -0.72
C ASN A 177 7.14 1.88 -1.76
N PRO A 178 7.76 3.04 -2.05
CA PRO A 178 7.13 4.07 -2.88
C PRO A 178 6.80 3.64 -4.31
N THR A 179 7.58 2.71 -4.87
CA THR A 179 7.37 2.20 -6.23
C THR A 179 6.37 1.05 -6.30
N GLY A 180 5.84 0.59 -5.15
CA GLY A 180 5.01 -0.60 -5.07
C GLY A 180 3.58 -0.41 -5.59
N GLY A 181 3.01 -1.49 -6.10
CA GLY A 181 1.66 -1.56 -6.67
C GLY A 181 1.60 -1.23 -8.16
N ARG A 182 2.74 -0.97 -8.79
CA ARG A 182 2.83 -0.67 -10.22
C ARG A 182 2.80 -1.96 -11.02
N VAL A 183 1.98 -2.00 -12.07
CA VAL A 183 2.04 -3.08 -13.06
C VAL A 183 3.32 -2.94 -13.88
N GLY A 184 4.22 -3.90 -13.74
CA GLY A 184 5.44 -4.05 -14.54
C GLY A 184 6.75 -3.88 -13.78
N PRO A 185 7.88 -4.26 -14.39
CA PRO A 185 9.17 -4.19 -13.71
C PRO A 185 9.60 -2.74 -13.53
N GLY A 186 9.72 -2.31 -12.27
CA GLY A 186 10.30 -1.01 -11.92
C GLY A 186 9.57 0.17 -12.56
N ASP A 187 10.35 1.03 -13.22
CA ASP A 187 9.92 2.36 -13.69
C ASP A 187 9.39 2.38 -15.14
N THR A 188 8.81 1.29 -15.62
CA THR A 188 8.51 1.13 -17.05
C THR A 188 7.08 1.60 -17.39
N ASN A 189 6.91 2.79 -18.00
CA ASN A 189 5.59 3.40 -18.25
C ASN A 189 4.67 2.57 -19.16
N TRP A 190 5.19 2.04 -20.28
CA TRP A 190 4.33 1.52 -21.35
C TRP A 190 3.50 0.29 -20.93
N MET A 191 4.05 -0.58 -20.08
CA MET A 191 3.36 -1.79 -19.65
C MET A 191 2.35 -1.48 -18.54
N HIS A 192 2.64 -0.45 -17.74
CA HIS A 192 1.67 0.13 -16.82
C HIS A 192 0.50 0.67 -17.65
N GLU A 193 0.73 1.68 -18.50
CA GLU A 193 -0.30 2.32 -19.32
C GLU A 193 -1.16 1.34 -20.15
N ALA A 194 -0.58 0.23 -20.64
CA ALA A 194 -1.29 -0.73 -21.49
C ALA A 194 -2.16 -1.75 -20.73
N LEU A 195 -1.80 -2.11 -19.49
CA LEU A 195 -2.48 -3.17 -18.71
C LEU A 195 -3.25 -2.61 -17.51
N PHE A 196 -3.23 -1.29 -17.36
CA PHE A 196 -3.72 -0.64 -16.16
C PHE A 196 -5.23 -0.39 -16.22
N ASP A 197 -5.89 -0.79 -15.15
CA ASP A 197 -7.23 -0.38 -14.79
C ASP A 197 -7.28 -0.16 -13.28
N ASP A 198 -7.85 0.95 -12.81
CA ASP A 198 -7.92 1.31 -11.38
C ASP A 198 -8.58 0.24 -10.51
N LEU A 199 -9.49 -0.54 -11.09
CA LEU A 199 -10.29 -1.53 -10.39
C LEU A 199 -10.12 -2.95 -10.96
N GLY A 200 -9.18 -3.14 -11.89
CA GLY A 200 -8.96 -4.42 -12.57
C GLY A 200 -8.18 -5.45 -11.77
N ALA A 201 -8.28 -6.71 -12.17
CA ALA A 201 -7.54 -7.82 -11.54
C ALA A 201 -6.03 -7.56 -11.46
N PHE A 202 -5.44 -6.95 -12.49
CA PHE A 202 -4.03 -6.56 -12.52
C PHE A 202 -3.65 -5.54 -11.45
N ALA A 203 -4.52 -4.58 -11.15
CA ALA A 203 -4.27 -3.55 -10.16
C ALA A 203 -4.30 -4.08 -8.72
N TYR A 204 -5.30 -4.90 -8.39
CA TYR A 204 -5.35 -5.58 -7.10
C TYR A 204 -4.19 -6.56 -6.95
N HIS A 205 -3.89 -7.30 -8.02
CA HIS A 205 -2.75 -8.22 -8.06
C HIS A 205 -1.44 -7.49 -7.79
N SER A 206 -1.10 -6.45 -8.56
CA SER A 206 0.18 -5.74 -8.43
C SER A 206 0.34 -5.12 -7.05
N ALA A 207 -0.71 -4.48 -6.51
CA ALA A 207 -0.69 -3.89 -5.18
C ALA A 207 -0.36 -4.90 -4.07
N VAL A 208 -1.07 -6.02 -4.04
CA VAL A 208 -0.88 -7.04 -3.00
C VAL A 208 0.40 -7.84 -3.22
N HIS A 209 0.74 -8.15 -4.48
CA HIS A 209 1.95 -8.86 -4.87
C HIS A 209 3.21 -8.10 -4.44
N ASP A 210 3.29 -6.80 -4.75
CA ASP A 210 4.42 -5.96 -4.34
C ASP A 210 4.47 -5.73 -2.84
N GLY A 211 3.31 -5.55 -2.19
CA GLY A 211 3.24 -5.41 -0.74
C GLY A 211 3.79 -6.64 -0.01
N PHE A 212 3.38 -7.84 -0.43
CA PHE A 212 3.88 -9.08 0.13
C PHE A 212 5.34 -9.37 -0.23
N GLY A 213 5.73 -9.08 -1.47
CA GLY A 213 7.12 -9.16 -1.90
C GLY A 213 8.06 -8.28 -1.07
N TYR A 214 7.62 -7.04 -0.80
CA TYR A 214 8.34 -6.12 0.08
C TYR A 214 8.50 -6.68 1.50
N LEU A 215 7.42 -7.18 2.09
CA LEU A 215 7.42 -7.76 3.45
C LEU A 215 8.37 -8.95 3.55
N LYS A 216 8.35 -9.84 2.55
CA LYS A 216 9.26 -11.01 2.54
C LYS A 216 10.71 -10.57 2.41
N THR A 217 10.99 -9.64 1.50
CA THR A 217 12.35 -9.19 1.15
C THR A 217 13.00 -8.37 2.27
N ASN A 218 12.25 -7.45 2.87
CA ASN A 218 12.81 -6.45 3.79
C ASN A 218 12.58 -6.78 5.27
N HIS A 219 11.59 -7.61 5.56
CA HIS A 219 11.15 -7.88 6.93
C HIS A 219 11.12 -9.37 7.27
N SER A 220 11.35 -10.27 6.30
CA SER A 220 11.25 -11.73 6.46
C SER A 220 9.92 -12.14 7.08
N THR A 221 8.82 -11.55 6.60
CA THR A 221 7.46 -11.78 7.09
C THR A 221 6.46 -11.77 5.95
N GLY A 222 5.26 -12.28 6.19
CA GLY A 222 4.20 -12.34 5.18
C GLY A 222 4.43 -13.46 4.14
N PRO A 223 3.46 -13.65 3.25
CA PRO A 223 3.41 -14.79 2.34
C PRO A 223 4.30 -14.63 1.09
N GLY A 224 4.91 -13.45 0.89
CA GLY A 224 5.77 -13.16 -0.26
C GLY A 224 5.03 -13.03 -1.59
N TYR A 225 5.78 -12.92 -2.68
CA TYR A 225 5.26 -12.74 -4.04
C TYR A 225 4.33 -13.89 -4.48
N ASN A 226 4.60 -15.12 -4.04
CA ASN A 226 3.74 -16.26 -4.28
C ASN A 226 2.67 -16.42 -3.19
N TYR A 227 1.92 -15.35 -2.91
CA TYR A 227 1.08 -15.27 -1.70
C TYR A 227 -0.08 -16.27 -1.63
N LEU A 228 -0.48 -16.84 -2.78
CA LEU A 228 -1.47 -17.93 -2.85
C LEU A 228 -0.84 -19.32 -2.84
N ASN A 229 0.49 -19.41 -2.76
CA ASN A 229 1.27 -20.65 -2.79
C ASN A 229 0.91 -21.58 -3.97
N LYS A 230 0.75 -20.98 -5.16
CA LYS A 230 0.30 -21.67 -6.39
C LYS A 230 1.19 -21.40 -7.61
N GLY A 231 2.21 -20.55 -7.49
CA GLY A 231 3.16 -20.25 -8.54
C GLY A 231 4.30 -21.27 -8.67
N LEU A 232 4.89 -21.32 -9.87
CA LEU A 232 6.06 -22.14 -10.19
C LEU A 232 7.37 -21.58 -9.58
N PHE A 233 7.42 -20.26 -9.35
CA PHE A 233 8.54 -19.59 -8.70
C PHE A 233 8.26 -19.38 -7.21
N GLY A 234 9.32 -19.39 -6.40
CA GLY A 234 9.25 -19.24 -4.94
C GLY A 234 8.73 -17.86 -4.49
N ASP A 235 8.41 -17.77 -3.20
CA ASP A 235 7.83 -16.58 -2.53
C ASP A 235 8.69 -15.32 -2.57
N SER A 236 9.98 -15.46 -2.84
CA SER A 236 10.95 -14.36 -2.88
C SER A 236 11.25 -13.90 -4.32
N SER A 237 10.62 -14.53 -5.32
CA SER A 237 10.75 -14.15 -6.73
C SER A 237 9.64 -13.19 -7.14
N PRO A 238 9.94 -12.03 -7.74
CA PRO A 238 8.93 -11.16 -8.33
C PRO A 238 8.10 -11.83 -9.45
N LEU A 239 8.57 -12.96 -10.00
CA LEU A 239 7.82 -13.76 -10.97
C LEU A 239 6.91 -14.81 -10.30
N GLY A 240 7.05 -15.01 -8.98
CA GLY A 240 6.21 -15.88 -8.19
C GLY A 240 4.78 -15.39 -8.15
N GLY A 241 3.82 -16.32 -8.26
CA GLY A 241 2.40 -16.04 -8.05
C GLY A 241 1.69 -15.22 -9.13
N GLN A 242 2.36 -14.77 -10.20
CA GLN A 242 1.80 -13.90 -11.24
C GLN A 242 0.49 -14.45 -11.83
N ILE A 243 0.55 -15.61 -12.52
CA ILE A 243 -0.61 -16.23 -13.17
C ILE A 243 -1.70 -16.57 -12.15
N SER A 244 -1.33 -17.23 -11.04
CA SER A 244 -2.29 -17.66 -10.03
C SER A 244 -2.95 -16.50 -9.29
N GLY A 245 -2.23 -15.40 -9.11
CA GLY A 245 -2.71 -14.20 -8.44
C GLY A 245 -3.68 -13.43 -9.34
N ILE A 246 -3.31 -13.19 -10.60
CA ILE A 246 -4.21 -12.56 -11.58
C ILE A 246 -5.51 -13.35 -11.70
N SER A 247 -5.43 -14.67 -11.91
CA SER A 247 -6.61 -15.54 -12.01
C SER A 247 -7.48 -15.53 -10.74
N PHE A 248 -6.87 -15.41 -9.55
CA PHE A 248 -7.63 -15.27 -8.32
C PHE A 248 -8.40 -13.96 -8.27
N TRP A 249 -7.80 -12.84 -8.68
CA TRP A 249 -8.46 -11.54 -8.68
C TRP A 249 -9.55 -11.44 -9.74
N GLU A 250 -9.36 -12.04 -10.93
CA GLU A 250 -10.41 -12.15 -11.95
C GLU A 250 -11.65 -12.84 -11.37
N SER A 251 -11.48 -14.04 -10.81
CA SER A 251 -12.59 -14.79 -10.19
C SER A 251 -13.21 -14.03 -9.01
N THR A 252 -12.40 -13.41 -8.16
CA THR A 252 -12.90 -12.74 -6.96
C THR A 252 -13.69 -11.48 -7.32
N LEU A 253 -13.22 -10.69 -8.29
CA LEU A 253 -13.92 -9.49 -8.71
C LEU A 253 -15.20 -9.82 -9.49
N ASP A 254 -15.23 -10.95 -10.19
CA ASP A 254 -16.46 -11.45 -10.82
C ASP A 254 -17.51 -11.89 -9.78
N ASP A 255 -17.09 -12.59 -8.72
CA ASP A 255 -17.98 -13.03 -7.64
C ASP A 255 -18.56 -11.85 -6.81
N GLU A 256 -17.81 -10.75 -6.69
CA GLU A 256 -18.20 -9.58 -5.89
C GLU A 256 -18.99 -8.51 -6.69
N LYS A 257 -19.26 -8.74 -7.98
CA LYS A 257 -20.14 -7.86 -8.78
C LYS A 257 -21.58 -7.94 -8.25
N PRO A 258 -22.21 -6.82 -7.84
CA PRO A 258 -23.63 -6.82 -7.51
C PRO A 258 -24.46 -7.24 -8.73
N GLU A 259 -25.43 -8.14 -8.56
CA GLU A 259 -26.31 -8.63 -9.65
C GLU A 259 -27.03 -7.51 -10.42
N ASP A 260 -27.16 -6.31 -9.83
CA ASP A 260 -27.84 -5.14 -10.39
C ASP A 260 -26.92 -3.92 -10.66
N ALA A 261 -25.60 -4.09 -10.63
CA ALA A 261 -24.71 -2.97 -10.98
C ALA A 261 -24.83 -2.65 -12.47
N PRO A 262 -25.10 -1.38 -12.86
CA PRO A 262 -25.23 -1.05 -14.27
C PRO A 262 -23.90 -1.37 -14.98
N LEU A 263 -24.03 -2.13 -16.08
CA LEU A 263 -22.94 -2.72 -16.90
C LEU A 263 -21.91 -1.70 -17.40
N ASP A 264 -22.19 -0.40 -17.26
CA ASP A 264 -21.34 0.70 -17.69
C ASP A 264 -20.24 1.08 -16.67
N LYS A 265 -20.33 0.66 -15.41
CA LYS A 265 -19.33 0.96 -14.36
C LYS A 265 -18.19 -0.07 -14.22
N PHE A 266 -18.28 -1.22 -14.88
CA PHE A 266 -17.33 -2.34 -14.74
C PHE A 266 -16.91 -2.93 -16.09
N ASN A 267 -16.78 -2.10 -17.13
CA ASN A 267 -16.18 -2.53 -18.38
C ASN A 267 -14.66 -2.62 -18.24
N PHE A 268 -14.21 -3.77 -17.72
CA PHE A 268 -12.84 -4.26 -17.90
C PHE A 268 -12.64 -4.54 -19.40
N LYS A 269 -11.95 -3.64 -20.11
CA LYS A 269 -11.46 -3.88 -21.46
C LYS A 269 -10.03 -4.36 -21.43
#